data_AF-A0A8A1L9Y1-F1
#
_entry.id   AF-A0A8A1L9Y1-F1
#
_cell.length_a   1.000
_cell.length_b   1.000
_cell.length_c   1.000
_cell.angle_alpha   90.00
_cell.angle_beta   90.00
_cell.angle_gamma   90.00
#
_symmetry.space_group_name_H-M   'P 1'
#
loop_
_entity.id
_entity.type
_entity.pdbx_description
1 polymer ?
#
loop_
_entity_poly.entity_id
_entity_poly.type
_entity_poly.pdbx_seq_one_letter_code
_entity_poly.pdbx_strand_id
1 'polypeptide(L)'
;MRAPVLVFNNLVSIIGLPIMGFAEGNAVRYFGVFLTTAGVNANIPCSLAYQANNIRGQWTRALASSTLVTMGGIGGIAGSLVFRSQDAPQYIPGIYAAIACQLLLLIIVAMLSFYFWRCNKKADRGEMIIEGSPTFRYTI
;
A
#
# COMPACT_ATOMS: atom_id res chain seq x y z
N MET A 1 -6.09 -11.81 -9.34
CA MET A 1 -6.84 -11.42 -8.14
C MET A 1 -5.87 -11.11 -7.00
N ARG A 2 -5.16 -9.98 -7.08
CA ARG A 2 -4.19 -9.56 -6.02
C ARG A 2 -4.58 -8.22 -5.40
N ALA A 3 -5.24 -7.34 -6.14
CA ALA A 3 -5.82 -6.09 -5.66
C ALA A 3 -6.86 -6.27 -4.53
N PRO A 4 -7.75 -7.28 -4.51
CA PRO A 4 -8.69 -7.46 -3.41
C PRO A 4 -7.99 -7.77 -2.08
N VAL A 5 -6.92 -8.57 -2.12
CA VAL A 5 -6.10 -8.91 -0.95
C VAL A 5 -5.37 -7.68 -0.43
N LEU A 6 -4.91 -6.81 -1.33
CA LEU A 6 -4.22 -5.57 -1.00
C LEU A 6 -5.17 -4.56 -0.33
N VAL A 7 -6.40 -4.43 -0.84
CA VAL A 7 -7.44 -3.59 -0.26
C VAL A 7 -7.87 -4.12 1.11
N PHE A 8 -8.09 -5.42 1.25
CA PHE A 8 -8.43 -6.04 2.54
C PHE A 8 -7.34 -5.81 3.59
N ASN A 9 -6.06 -6.02 3.23
CA ASN A 9 -4.93 -5.79 4.13
C ASN A 9 -4.82 -4.33 4.57
N ASN A 10 -5.10 -3.42 3.64
CA ASN A 10 -5.03 -2.00 3.88
C ASN A 10 -6.15 -1.53 4.82
N LEU A 11 -7.35 -2.09 4.68
CA LEU A 11 -8.48 -1.87 5.60
C LEU A 11 -8.16 -2.37 7.02
N VAL A 12 -7.56 -3.55 7.16
CA VAL A 12 -7.13 -4.10 8.46
C VAL A 12 -6.10 -3.19 9.13
N SER A 13 -5.17 -2.63 8.36
CA SER A 13 -4.16 -1.68 8.86
C SER A 13 -4.78 -0.34 9.28
N ILE A 14 -5.75 0.17 8.51
CA ILE A 14 -6.50 1.41 8.83
C ILE A 14 -7.31 1.25 10.11
N ILE A 15 -7.84 0.06 10.40
CA ILE A 15 -8.61 -0.20 11.63
C ILE A 15 -7.67 -0.33 12.84
N GLY A 16 -6.46 -0.88 12.69
CA GLY A 16 -5.49 -1.04 13.77
C GLY A 16 -4.90 0.30 14.30
N LEU A 17 -4.73 1.29 13.42
CA LEU A 17 -4.13 2.59 13.75
C LEU A 17 -4.96 3.43 14.77
N PRO A 18 -6.29 3.60 14.62
CA PRO A 18 -7.13 4.27 15.62
C PRO A 18 -7.21 3.51 16.96
N ILE A 19 -7.20 2.17 16.92
CA ILE A 19 -7.22 1.31 18.11
C ILE A 19 -5.94 1.51 18.93
N MET A 20 -4.79 1.67 18.27
CA MET A 20 -3.51 1.96 18.93
C MET A 20 -3.48 3.35 19.56
N GLY A 21 -4.12 4.35 18.93
CA GLY A 21 -4.05 5.75 19.33
C GLY A 21 -5.05 6.20 20.40
N PHE A 22 -6.28 5.67 20.38
CA PHE A 22 -7.38 6.17 21.21
C PHE A 22 -7.83 5.19 22.32
N ALA A 23 -7.27 3.98 22.39
CA ALA A 23 -7.66 3.03 23.44
C ALA A 23 -6.95 3.31 24.76
N GLU A 24 -7.71 3.38 25.87
CA GLU A 24 -7.19 3.62 27.22
C GLU A 24 -6.52 2.37 27.85
N GLY A 25 -6.86 1.16 27.36
CA GLY A 25 -6.32 -0.10 27.88
C GLY A 25 -5.03 -0.53 27.18
N ASN A 26 -3.96 -0.80 27.93
CA ASN A 26 -2.68 -1.31 27.39
C ASN A 26 -2.84 -2.58 26.53
N ALA A 27 -3.75 -3.48 26.89
CA ALA A 27 -4.03 -4.69 26.12
C ALA A 27 -4.66 -4.38 24.74
N VAL A 28 -5.58 -3.41 24.68
CA VAL A 28 -6.25 -3.00 23.45
C VAL A 28 -5.28 -2.25 22.52
N ARG A 29 -4.40 -1.41 23.09
CA ARG A 29 -3.32 -0.76 22.33
C ARG A 29 -2.36 -1.78 21.73
N TYR A 30 -1.97 -2.80 22.49
CA TYR A 30 -1.14 -3.91 21.99
C TYR A 30 -1.82 -4.68 20.86
N PHE A 31 -3.12 -4.97 21.01
CA PHE A 31 -3.89 -5.62 19.96
C PHE A 31 -3.93 -4.79 18.66
N GLY A 32 -4.14 -3.47 18.78
CA GLY A 32 -4.08 -2.54 17.65
C GLY A 32 -2.72 -2.51 16.95
N VAL A 33 -1.62 -2.58 17.72
CA VAL A 33 -0.25 -2.70 17.17
C VAL A 33 -0.12 -3.99 16.37
N PHE A 34 -0.47 -5.14 16.96
CA PHE A 34 -0.38 -6.43 16.26
C PHE A 34 -1.19 -6.46 14.97
N LEU A 35 -2.40 -5.90 14.98
CA LEU A 35 -3.27 -5.82 13.81
C LEU A 35 -2.66 -4.93 12.71
N THR A 36 -2.12 -3.77 13.09
CA THR A 36 -1.45 -2.83 12.18
C THR A 36 -0.20 -3.46 11.59
N THR A 37 0.64 -4.10 12.40
CA THR A 37 1.89 -4.73 11.98
C THR A 37 1.62 -5.92 11.05
N ALA A 38 0.65 -6.78 11.39
CA ALA A 38 0.26 -7.88 10.52
C ALA A 38 -0.23 -7.38 9.16
N GLY A 39 -1.03 -6.30 9.17
CA GLY A 39 -1.59 -5.69 7.97
C GLY A 39 -0.52 -5.11 7.03
N VAL A 40 0.37 -4.30 7.59
CA VAL A 40 1.45 -3.65 6.85
C VAL A 40 2.44 -4.68 6.29
N ASN A 41 2.87 -5.66 7.10
CA ASN A 41 3.84 -6.67 6.65
C ASN A 41 3.30 -7.54 5.53
N ALA A 42 2.00 -7.87 5.55
CA ALA A 42 1.39 -8.64 4.47
C ALA A 42 1.15 -7.81 3.19
N ASN A 43 1.07 -6.47 3.30
CA ASN A 43 0.91 -5.58 2.15
C ASN A 43 2.21 -5.42 1.32
N ILE A 44 3.38 -5.44 1.96
CA ILE A 44 4.70 -5.29 1.30
C ILE A 44 4.92 -6.31 0.17
N PRO A 45 4.87 -7.64 0.41
CA PRO A 45 5.08 -8.64 -0.64
C PRO A 45 3.92 -8.65 -1.65
N CYS A 46 2.70 -8.34 -1.22
CA CYS A 46 1.55 -8.24 -2.13
C CYS A 46 1.74 -7.11 -3.15
N SER A 47 2.22 -5.93 -2.72
CA SER A 47 2.51 -4.79 -3.59
C SER A 47 3.64 -5.09 -4.58
N LEU A 48 4.70 -5.74 -4.11
CA LEU A 48 5.81 -6.15 -4.97
C LEU A 48 5.37 -7.19 -6.01
N ALA A 49 4.57 -8.16 -5.59
CA ALA A 49 4.01 -9.19 -6.47
C ALA A 49 2.97 -8.61 -7.46
N TYR A 50 2.24 -7.57 -7.08
CA TYR A 50 1.31 -6.86 -7.95
C TYR A 50 2.04 -6.07 -9.04
N GLN A 51 3.11 -5.37 -8.68
CA GLN A 51 3.97 -4.66 -9.63
C GLN A 51 4.65 -5.65 -10.61
N ALA A 52 5.21 -6.74 -10.06
CA ALA A 52 5.94 -7.75 -10.83
C ALA A 52 5.09 -8.46 -11.89
N ASN A 53 3.78 -8.58 -11.66
CA ASN A 53 2.84 -9.20 -12.61
C ASN A 53 2.38 -8.26 -13.73
N ASN A 54 2.49 -6.95 -13.53
CA ASN A 54 1.94 -5.94 -14.45
C ASN A 54 3.00 -5.35 -15.40
N ILE A 55 4.25 -5.85 -15.37
CA ILE A 55 5.37 -5.37 -16.21
C ILE A 55 5.92 -6.54 -17.04
N ARG A 56 6.07 -6.34 -18.36
CA ARG A 56 6.58 -7.35 -19.29
C ARG A 56 8.05 -7.08 -19.62
N GLY A 57 8.95 -7.57 -18.78
CA GLY A 57 10.40 -7.51 -19.01
C GLY A 57 11.19 -7.67 -17.72
N GLN A 58 12.19 -8.57 -17.70
CA GLN A 58 13.01 -8.81 -16.50
C GLN A 58 13.73 -7.54 -16.01
N TRP A 59 14.30 -6.77 -16.93
CA TRP A 59 15.01 -5.53 -16.61
C TRP A 59 14.08 -4.43 -16.10
N THR A 60 12.95 -4.19 -16.77
CA THR A 60 11.95 -3.21 -16.35
C THR A 60 11.34 -3.58 -14.99
N ARG A 61 11.09 -4.88 -14.77
CA ARG A 61 10.59 -5.39 -13.49
C ARG A 61 11.59 -5.17 -12.37
N ALA A 62 12.87 -5.47 -12.61
CA ALA A 62 13.93 -5.26 -11.63
C ALA A 62 14.09 -3.77 -11.25
N LEU A 63 14.08 -2.87 -12.24
CA LEU A 63 14.15 -1.42 -12.01
C LEU A 63 12.92 -0.87 -11.27
N ALA A 64 11.74 -1.39 -11.58
CA ALA A 64 10.52 -0.96 -10.93
C ALA A 64 10.50 -1.41 -9.45
N SER A 65 10.91 -2.65 -9.17
CA SER A 65 11.01 -3.17 -7.80
C SER A 65 12.10 -2.48 -6.98
N SER A 66 13.28 -2.20 -7.57
CA SER A 66 14.34 -1.47 -6.88
C SER A 66 13.91 -0.04 -6.52
N THR A 67 13.21 0.63 -7.44
CA THR A 67 12.65 1.97 -7.20
C THR A 67 11.64 1.97 -6.06
N LEU A 68 10.76 0.95 -5.99
CA LEU A 68 9.79 0.79 -4.90
C LEU A 68 10.48 0.62 -3.55
N VAL A 69 11.53 -0.21 -3.49
CA VAL A 69 12.32 -0.43 -2.27
C VAL A 69 13.04 0.85 -1.83
N THR A 70 13.64 1.59 -2.76
CA THR A 70 14.30 2.87 -2.47
C THR A 70 13.32 3.89 -1.90
N MET A 71 12.12 4.00 -2.47
CA MET A 71 11.06 4.86 -1.92
C MET A 71 10.61 4.40 -0.53
N GLY A 72 10.56 3.08 -0.28
CA GLY A 72 10.32 2.53 1.06
C GLY A 72 11.34 3.02 2.10
N GLY A 73 12.62 3.12 1.71
CA GLY A 73 13.67 3.68 2.57
C GLY A 73 13.43 5.14 2.94
N ILE A 74 13.02 5.97 1.97
CA ILE A 74 12.65 7.38 2.21
C ILE A 74 11.44 7.47 3.15
N GLY A 75 10.46 6.58 2.98
CA GLY A 75 9.31 6.47 3.87
C GLY A 75 9.70 6.16 5.32
N GLY A 76 10.71 5.31 5.53
CA GLY A 76 11.24 5.02 6.86
C GLY A 76 11.91 6.22 7.54
N ILE A 77 12.65 7.02 6.77
CA ILE A 77 13.25 8.28 7.26
C ILE A 77 12.15 9.27 7.66
N ALA A 78 11.16 9.48 6.78
CA ALA A 78 10.03 10.36 7.05
C ALA A 78 9.22 9.90 8.29
N GLY A 79 8.97 8.60 8.42
CA GLY A 79 8.31 8.03 9.60
C GLY A 79 9.06 8.31 10.89
N SER A 80 10.39 8.22 10.88
CA SER A 80 11.24 8.50 12.05
C SER A 80 11.20 9.98 12.46
N LEU A 81 11.06 10.90 11.50
CA LEU A 81 10.97 12.35 11.75
C LEU A 81 9.59 12.78 12.29
N VAL A 82 8.54 12.03 11.98
CA VAL A 82 7.17 12.31 12.37
C VAL A 82 6.92 12.00 13.86
N PHE A 83 7.59 11.01 14.45
CA PHE A 83 7.52 10.71 15.88
C PHE A 83 8.52 11.55 16.67
N ARG A 84 8.15 12.81 16.96
CA ARG A 84 9.02 13.74 17.69
C ARG A 84 8.89 13.56 19.20
N SER A 85 10.00 13.60 19.92
CA SER A 85 10.04 13.49 21.39
C SER A 85 9.24 14.57 22.12
N GLN A 86 8.98 15.70 21.46
CA GLN A 86 8.18 16.82 21.97
C GLN A 86 6.68 16.49 22.12
N ASP A 87 6.18 15.49 21.39
CA ASP A 87 4.76 15.11 21.39
C ASP A 87 4.47 13.91 22.31
N ALA A 88 5.41 13.58 23.20
CA ALA A 88 5.23 12.61 24.26
C ALA A 88 4.16 13.09 25.26
N PRO A 89 3.32 12.20 25.83
CA PRO A 89 3.36 10.73 25.78
C PRO A 89 2.39 10.09 24.76
N GLN A 90 1.55 10.87 24.09
CA GLN A 90 0.46 10.34 23.25
C GLN A 90 0.81 10.30 21.75
N TYR A 91 1.82 11.03 21.27
CA TYR A 91 2.28 11.04 19.87
C TYR A 91 1.16 11.16 18.82
N ILE A 92 0.09 11.87 19.17
CA ILE A 92 -1.11 12.06 18.35
C ILE A 92 -0.81 12.55 16.92
N PRO A 93 0.07 13.55 16.69
CA PRO A 93 0.38 13.99 15.33
C PRO A 93 1.03 12.90 14.47
N GLY A 94 1.81 12.00 15.08
CA GLY A 94 2.42 10.89 14.36
C GLY A 94 1.41 9.81 13.95
N ILE A 95 0.41 9.57 14.79
CA ILE A 95 -0.70 8.66 14.47
C ILE A 95 -1.56 9.24 13.33
N TYR A 96 -1.87 10.53 13.35
CA TYR A 96 -2.59 11.18 12.26
C TYR A 96 -1.82 11.14 10.94
N ALA A 97 -0.50 11.38 10.96
CA ALA A 97 0.33 11.28 9.77
C ALA A 97 0.36 9.85 9.21
N ALA A 98 0.45 8.83 10.07
CA ALA A 98 0.38 7.43 9.65
C ALA A 98 -0.98 7.08 9.03
N ILE A 99 -2.09 7.53 9.63
CA ILE A 99 -3.44 7.35 9.08
C ILE A 99 -3.57 8.06 7.72
N ALA A 100 -3.06 9.30 7.59
CA ALA A 100 -3.09 10.05 6.34
C ALA A 100 -2.30 9.34 5.22
N CYS A 101 -1.11 8.82 5.52
CA CYS A 101 -0.33 8.02 4.57
C CYS A 101 -1.08 6.76 4.14
N GLN A 102 -1.73 6.07 5.09
CA GLN A 102 -2.48 4.84 4.80
C GLN A 102 -3.72 5.12 3.92
N LEU A 103 -4.44 6.21 4.20
CA LEU A 103 -5.56 6.68 3.38
C LEU A 103 -5.11 7.06 1.97
N LEU A 104 -4.00 7.78 1.86
CA LEU A 104 -3.43 8.16 0.58
C LEU A 104 -3.03 6.92 -0.23
N LEU A 105 -2.46 5.91 0.42
CA LEU A 105 -2.15 4.62 -0.21
C LEU A 105 -3.42 3.92 -0.71
N LEU A 106 -4.51 3.94 0.08
CA LEU A 106 -5.80 3.37 -0.33
C LEU A 106 -6.38 4.10 -1.56
N ILE A 107 -6.32 5.43 -1.57
CA ILE A 107 -6.76 6.26 -2.70
C ILE A 107 -5.95 5.96 -3.96
N ILE A 108 -4.62 5.86 -3.85
CA ILE A 108 -3.75 5.51 -4.98
C ILE A 108 -4.09 4.11 -5.50
N VAL A 109 -4.22 3.12 -4.62
CA VAL A 109 -4.56 1.74 -5.03
C VAL A 109 -5.93 1.69 -5.71
N ALA A 110 -6.92 2.45 -5.22
CA ALA A 110 -8.23 2.55 -5.84
C ALA A 110 -8.17 3.20 -7.23
N MET A 111 -7.44 4.30 -7.37
CA MET A 111 -7.20 4.95 -8.67
C MET A 111 -6.48 4.02 -9.64
N LEU A 112 -5.44 3.32 -9.19
CA LEU A 112 -4.68 2.38 -10.01
C LEU A 112 -5.55 1.21 -10.44
N SER A 113 -6.36 0.66 -9.53
CA SER A 113 -7.31 -0.42 -9.84
C SER A 113 -8.35 0.02 -10.87
N PHE A 114 -8.89 1.24 -10.73
CA PHE A 114 -9.81 1.81 -11.71
C PHE A 114 -9.14 2.06 -13.06
N TYR A 115 -7.91 2.56 -13.06
CA TYR A 115 -7.12 2.77 -14.27
C TYR A 115 -6.85 1.44 -14.98
N PHE A 116 -6.41 0.42 -14.25
CA PHE A 116 -6.20 -0.92 -14.82
C PHE A 116 -7.49 -1.54 -15.34
N TRP A 117 -8.62 -1.39 -14.63
CA TRP A 117 -9.93 -1.82 -15.13
C TRP A 117 -10.31 -1.11 -16.43
N ARG A 118 -10.09 0.21 -16.52
CA ARG A 118 -10.36 1.00 -17.71
C ARG A 118 -9.45 0.61 -18.88
N CYS A 119 -8.16 0.39 -18.64
CA CYS A 119 -7.21 -0.08 -19.64
C CYS A 119 -7.55 -1.49 -20.12
N ASN A 120 -7.91 -2.40 -19.22
CA ASN A 120 -8.36 -3.75 -19.60
C ASN A 120 -9.61 -3.69 -20.48
N LYS A 121 -10.57 -2.81 -20.15
CA LYS A 121 -11.80 -2.63 -20.93
C LYS A 121 -11.56 -2.00 -22.31
N LYS A 122 -10.54 -1.15 -22.45
CA LYS A 122 -10.10 -0.60 -23.76
C LYS A 122 -9.34 -1.63 -24.59
N ALA A 123 -8.51 -2.45 -23.96
CA ALA A 123 -7.81 -3.55 -24.63
C ALA A 123 -8.78 -4.65 -25.09
N ASP A 124 -9.82 -4.97 -24.32
CA ASP A 124 -10.88 -5.91 -24.71
C ASP A 124 -11.73 -5.39 -25.87
N ARG A 125 -11.80 -4.06 -26.05
CA ARG A 125 -12.42 -3.40 -27.21
C ARG A 125 -11.50 -3.33 -28.43
N GLY A 126 -10.25 -3.79 -28.32
CA GLY A 126 -9.26 -3.73 -29.40
C GLY A 126 -8.67 -2.34 -29.66
N GLU A 127 -8.96 -1.34 -28.83
CA GLU A 127 -8.53 0.05 -29.02
C GLU A 127 -7.09 0.32 -28.51
N MET A 128 -6.51 -0.60 -27.74
CA MET A 128 -5.20 -0.40 -27.10
C MET A 128 -4.44 -1.71 -26.91
N ILE A 129 -3.20 -1.75 -27.43
CA ILE A 129 -2.26 -2.86 -27.20
C ILE A 129 -1.45 -2.53 -25.95
N ILE A 130 -1.64 -3.29 -24.88
CA ILE A 130 -0.92 -3.10 -23.62
C ILE A 130 0.44 -3.82 -23.73
N GLU A 131 1.55 -3.12 -23.41
CA GLU A 131 2.92 -3.70 -23.38
C GLU A 131 3.29 -4.49 -24.65
N GLY A 132 2.83 -4.01 -25.82
CA GLY A 132 3.18 -4.59 -27.13
C GLY A 132 2.66 -6.00 -27.39
N SER A 133 1.68 -6.51 -26.61
CA SER A 133 0.98 -7.77 -26.93
C SER A 133 -0.55 -7.63 -26.82
N PRO A 134 -1.30 -8.13 -27.82
CA PRO A 134 -2.75 -8.11 -27.80
C PRO A 134 -3.38 -9.07 -26.77
N THR A 135 -2.58 -9.93 -26.13
CA THR A 135 -3.05 -10.94 -25.16
C THR A 135 -2.79 -10.53 -23.71
N PHE A 136 -2.04 -9.45 -23.47
CA PHE A 136 -1.68 -9.04 -22.12
C PHE A 136 -2.81 -8.25 -21.46
N ARG A 137 -3.23 -8.73 -20.30
CA ARG A 137 -4.26 -8.11 -19.46
C ARG A 137 -3.66 -7.81 -18.09
N TYR A 138 -3.92 -6.62 -17.56
CA TYR A 138 -3.46 -6.26 -16.22
C TYR A 138 -4.10 -7.18 -15.18
N THR A 139 -3.31 -7.66 -14.22
CA THR A 139 -3.83 -8.49 -13.13
C THR A 139 -4.46 -7.58 -12.09
N ILE A 140 -5.79 -7.58 -12.03
CA ILE A 140 -6.58 -7.06 -10.90
C ILE A 140 -6.49 -8.06 -9.76
#